data_AF-A0A848X7L5-F1
#
_entry.id   AF-A0A848X7L5-F1
#
_cell.length_a   1.000
_cell.length_b   1.000
_cell.length_c   1.000
_cell.angle_alpha   90.00
_cell.angle_beta   90.00
_cell.angle_gamma   90.00
#
_symmetry.space_group_name_H-M   'P 1'
#
loop_
_entity.id
_entity.type
_entity.pdbx_description
1 polymer ?
#
loop_
_entity_poly.entity_id
_entity_poly.type
_entity_poly.pdbx_seq_one_letter_code
_entity_poly.pdbx_strand_id
1 'polypeptide(L)'
;MSGPSAQCPSCGAEVAFRWSGAVQTTCGYCDSILVRHGTDLERVGKVSEPPPTTSPIQLGTEGRYEGRRFTVVGRIVYGYERGGWSEWHLVFYDGSSGWLSAAMLEYSVSFLVEDAGPIPYEAQITRGLRLRLFGDTYEVTDTTPARYLGTEGELPWEYHDRGDMTFADLKSAGGRVVTLDQSEDPPLVFAGEYVDFDELSLENLREDAGEVLHHEQVRTLNCPRCGSSVEVRQAGMSVNVVCASCASVLDATSPGAKVLQSFEKRAHLEPLIPLGAKG
;
A
#
# COMPACT_ATOMS: atom_id res chain seq x y z
N MET A 1 -6.21 16.76 23.12
CA MET A 1 -7.52 17.35 22.80
C MET A 1 -8.45 16.19 22.53
N SER A 2 -9.52 16.01 23.31
CA SER A 2 -10.50 14.93 23.07
C SER A 2 -11.38 15.34 21.90
N GLY A 3 -11.22 14.67 20.75
CA GLY A 3 -12.10 14.84 19.60
C GLY A 3 -13.53 14.36 19.92
N PRO A 4 -14.50 14.62 19.03
CA PRO A 4 -15.85 14.11 19.21
C PRO A 4 -15.82 12.58 19.28
N SER A 5 -16.53 12.01 20.27
CA SER A 5 -16.75 10.57 20.36
C SER A 5 -18.23 10.23 20.25
N ALA A 6 -18.50 9.06 19.68
CA ALA A 6 -19.84 8.52 19.50
C ALA A 6 -19.83 7.01 19.77
N GLN A 7 -20.99 6.42 20.02
CA GLN A 7 -21.11 4.98 20.26
C GLN A 7 -21.31 4.25 18.94
N CYS A 8 -20.57 3.16 18.73
CA CYS A 8 -20.76 2.31 17.58
C CYS A 8 -22.19 1.72 17.62
N PRO A 9 -23.03 1.94 16.58
CA PRO A 9 -24.41 1.43 16.56
C PRO A 9 -24.48 -0.11 16.48
N SER A 10 -23.36 -0.78 16.20
CA SER A 10 -23.30 -2.25 16.06
C SER A 10 -22.93 -2.98 17.34
N CYS A 11 -21.99 -2.44 18.14
CA CYS A 11 -21.48 -3.11 19.34
C CYS A 11 -21.50 -2.26 20.61
N GLY A 12 -21.84 -0.97 20.51
CA GLY A 12 -21.85 -0.04 21.63
C GLY A 12 -20.46 0.36 22.17
N ALA A 13 -19.39 0.07 21.43
CA ALA A 13 -18.06 0.54 21.79
C ALA A 13 -17.88 2.03 21.45
N GLU A 14 -17.06 2.73 22.24
CA GLU A 14 -16.72 4.12 21.97
C GLU A 14 -15.86 4.23 20.70
N VAL A 15 -16.24 5.15 19.82
CA VAL A 15 -15.55 5.51 18.60
C VAL A 15 -15.13 6.96 18.73
N ALA A 16 -13.82 7.20 18.85
CA ALA A 16 -13.25 8.54 18.96
C ALA A 16 -12.64 8.96 17.62
N PHE A 17 -12.99 10.15 17.15
CA PHE A 17 -12.40 10.76 15.95
C PHE A 17 -11.21 11.63 16.31
N ARG A 18 -10.08 11.38 15.67
CA ARG A 18 -8.81 12.11 15.82
C ARG A 18 -8.71 13.28 14.85
N TRP A 19 -9.35 13.17 13.69
CA TRP A 19 -9.36 14.20 12.66
C TRP A 19 -10.77 14.75 12.42
N SER A 20 -10.90 16.08 12.40
CA SER A 20 -12.19 16.75 12.23
C SER A 20 -12.81 16.51 10.84
N GLY A 21 -11.99 16.24 9.84
CA GLY A 21 -12.41 15.95 8.46
C GLY A 21 -12.81 14.50 8.21
N ALA A 22 -12.78 13.64 9.23
CA ALA A 22 -13.16 12.24 9.08
C ALA A 22 -14.65 12.10 8.74
N VAL A 23 -14.93 11.49 7.58
CA VAL A 23 -16.27 11.16 7.08
C VAL A 23 -16.63 9.71 7.41
N GLN A 24 -15.67 8.80 7.27
CA GLN A 24 -15.81 7.39 7.59
C GLN A 24 -14.81 6.98 8.67
N THR A 25 -15.16 5.99 9.49
CA THR A 25 -14.19 5.26 10.32
C THR A 25 -14.54 3.78 10.42
N THR A 26 -13.56 2.92 10.67
CA THR A 26 -13.80 1.52 11.08
C THR A 26 -13.80 1.40 12.59
N CYS A 27 -14.80 0.71 13.16
CA CYS A 27 -14.85 0.39 14.58
C CYS A 27 -13.76 -0.62 14.94
N GLY A 28 -12.76 -0.23 15.74
CA GLY A 28 -11.67 -1.12 16.15
C GLY A 28 -12.05 -2.28 17.08
N TYR A 29 -13.34 -2.46 17.40
CA TYR A 29 -13.83 -3.56 18.24
C TYR A 29 -14.63 -4.62 17.49
N CYS A 30 -15.41 -4.22 16.48
CA CYS A 30 -16.32 -5.14 15.78
C CYS A 30 -16.21 -5.05 14.25
N ASP A 31 -15.25 -4.27 13.76
CA ASP A 31 -14.91 -4.06 12.34
C ASP A 31 -16.02 -3.47 11.48
N SER A 32 -17.06 -2.93 12.12
CA SER A 32 -18.13 -2.23 11.42
C SER A 32 -17.59 -0.95 10.79
N ILE A 33 -17.92 -0.74 9.51
CA ILE A 33 -17.60 0.50 8.79
C ILE A 33 -18.71 1.50 9.10
N LEU A 34 -18.32 2.65 9.62
CA LEU A 34 -19.20 3.67 10.16
C LEU A 34 -19.03 4.97 9.38
N VAL A 35 -20.14 5.56 8.94
CA VAL A 35 -20.18 6.90 8.34
C VAL A 35 -20.70 7.89 9.37
N ARG A 36 -20.06 9.05 9.41
CA ARG A 36 -20.34 10.12 10.36
C ARG A 36 -21.27 11.16 9.74
N HIS A 37 -22.46 11.31 10.33
CA HIS A 37 -23.42 12.37 10.00
C HIS A 37 -23.50 13.37 11.16
N GLY A 38 -22.55 14.31 11.20
CA GLY A 38 -22.44 15.26 12.30
C GLY A 38 -21.99 14.60 13.61
N THR A 39 -22.94 14.35 14.52
CA THR A 39 -22.70 13.63 15.80
C THR A 39 -23.14 12.18 15.75
N ASP A 40 -23.88 11.78 14.72
CA ASP A 40 -24.45 10.44 14.60
C ASP A 40 -23.53 9.53 13.78
N LEU A 41 -23.57 8.23 14.08
CA LEU A 41 -22.87 7.19 13.33
C LEU A 41 -23.86 6.24 12.69
N GLU A 42 -23.70 6.04 11.40
CA GLU A 42 -24.43 5.04 10.63
C GLU A 42 -23.51 3.87 10.30
N ARG A 43 -24.01 2.63 10.45
CA ARG A 43 -23.29 1.45 9.98
C ARG A 43 -23.61 1.22 8.51
N VAL A 44 -22.62 1.39 7.65
CA VAL A 44 -22.75 1.15 6.20
C VAL A 44 -22.21 -0.20 5.76
N GLY A 45 -21.32 -0.81 6.55
CA GLY A 45 -20.70 -2.08 6.20
C GLY A 45 -19.98 -2.73 7.36
N LYS A 46 -19.23 -3.78 7.06
CA LYS A 46 -18.29 -4.42 7.99
C LYS A 46 -17.12 -4.95 7.19
N VAL A 47 -15.91 -4.67 7.66
CA VAL A 47 -14.69 -5.22 7.08
C VAL A 47 -14.74 -6.74 7.28
N SER A 48 -14.65 -7.47 6.17
CA SER A 48 -14.46 -8.92 6.21
C SER A 48 -13.05 -9.21 6.71
N GLU A 49 -12.84 -10.34 7.41
CA GLU A 49 -11.57 -10.74 8.07
C GLU A 49 -10.33 -10.18 7.34
N PRO A 50 -9.79 -9.03 7.77
CA PRO A 50 -8.74 -8.36 7.04
C PRO A 50 -7.49 -9.25 7.10
N PRO A 51 -6.73 -9.40 6.01
CA PRO A 51 -5.54 -10.23 6.05
C PRO A 51 -4.60 -9.72 7.14
N PRO A 52 -4.00 -10.62 7.95
CA PRO A 52 -3.08 -10.22 9.00
C PRO A 52 -1.97 -9.33 8.40
N THR A 53 -1.82 -8.14 8.97
CA THR A 53 -0.85 -7.17 8.48
C THR A 53 0.51 -7.39 9.13
N THR A 54 1.54 -7.52 8.30
CA THR A 54 2.95 -7.52 8.74
C THR A 54 3.55 -6.13 8.72
N SER A 55 2.79 -5.11 8.30
CA SER A 55 3.29 -3.74 8.22
C SER A 55 3.65 -3.22 9.61
N PRO A 56 4.84 -2.62 9.82
CA PRO A 56 5.21 -2.02 11.10
C PRO A 56 4.34 -0.79 11.42
N ILE A 57 3.77 -0.16 10.39
CA ILE A 57 2.88 0.99 10.49
C ILE A 57 1.53 0.52 11.04
N GLN A 58 0.96 1.35 11.91
CA GLN A 58 -0.34 1.14 12.52
C GLN A 58 -1.08 2.47 12.73
N LEU A 59 -2.37 2.41 13.06
CA LEU A 59 -3.10 3.60 13.46
C LEU A 59 -2.43 4.26 14.67
N GLY A 60 -2.20 5.57 14.58
CA GLY A 60 -1.46 6.34 15.57
C GLY A 60 0.05 6.36 15.39
N THR A 61 0.63 5.68 14.39
CA THR A 61 2.02 5.91 13.99
C THR A 61 2.21 7.39 13.69
N GLU A 62 3.26 7.99 14.25
CA GLU A 62 3.64 9.38 14.00
C GLU A 62 4.88 9.43 13.11
N GLY A 63 5.08 10.52 12.37
CA GLY A 63 6.24 10.68 11.52
C GLY A 63 6.41 12.10 11.00
N ARG A 64 7.35 12.25 10.06
CA ARG A 64 7.63 13.51 9.36
C ARG A 64 7.75 13.29 7.87
N TYR A 65 7.18 14.20 7.09
CA TYR A 65 7.40 14.28 5.65
C TYR A 65 7.71 15.72 5.29
N GLU A 66 8.84 15.97 4.63
CA GLU A 66 9.37 17.32 4.36
C GLU A 66 9.40 18.23 5.62
N GLY A 67 9.74 17.65 6.78
CA GLY A 67 9.76 18.33 8.07
C GLY A 67 8.39 18.56 8.72
N ARG A 68 7.29 18.33 8.01
CA ARG A 68 5.91 18.45 8.50
C ARG A 68 5.54 17.19 9.28
N ARG A 69 5.08 17.35 10.53
CA ARG A 69 4.64 16.21 11.36
C ARG A 69 3.29 15.70 10.88
N PHE A 70 3.13 14.38 10.88
CA PHE A 70 1.87 13.72 10.61
C PHE A 70 1.57 12.61 11.63
N THR A 71 0.31 12.19 11.66
CA THR A 71 -0.16 10.98 12.34
C THR A 71 -0.94 10.14 11.33
N VAL A 72 -0.72 8.82 11.36
CA VAL A 72 -1.50 7.84 10.61
C VAL A 72 -2.86 7.67 11.30
N VAL A 73 -3.94 8.01 10.62
CA VAL A 73 -5.30 7.95 11.19
C VAL A 73 -6.20 6.93 10.52
N GLY A 74 -5.85 6.46 9.32
CA GLY A 74 -6.63 5.47 8.59
C GLY A 74 -5.77 4.63 7.65
N ARG A 75 -6.39 3.63 7.04
CA ARG A 75 -5.75 2.69 6.12
C ARG A 75 -6.78 2.13 5.15
N ILE A 76 -6.42 2.02 3.88
CA ILE A 76 -7.11 1.18 2.90
C ILE A 76 -6.18 0.03 2.52
N VAL A 77 -6.73 -1.18 2.38
CA VAL A 77 -5.97 -2.37 1.97
C VAL A 77 -6.46 -2.86 0.62
N TYR A 78 -5.51 -3.08 -0.28
CA TYR A 78 -5.75 -3.63 -1.60
C TYR A 78 -4.98 -4.93 -1.81
N GLY A 79 -5.58 -5.84 -2.59
CA GLY A 79 -4.94 -7.06 -3.05
C GLY A 79 -4.90 -7.12 -4.57
N TYR A 80 -3.94 -7.81 -5.13
CA TYR A 80 -3.83 -8.08 -6.56
C TYR A 80 -3.23 -9.47 -6.78
N GLU A 81 -3.04 -9.88 -8.04
CA GLU A 81 -2.57 -11.24 -8.36
C GLU A 81 -1.23 -11.61 -7.69
N ARG A 82 -0.33 -10.64 -7.47
CA ARG A 82 1.03 -10.91 -6.94
C ARG A 82 1.25 -10.46 -5.50
N GLY A 83 0.23 -9.88 -4.86
CA GLY A 83 0.28 -9.55 -3.45
C GLY A 83 -0.74 -8.52 -3.01
N GLY A 84 -0.34 -7.62 -2.14
CA GLY A 84 -1.20 -6.53 -1.66
C GLY A 84 -0.38 -5.36 -1.15
N TRP A 85 -1.04 -4.25 -0.92
CA TRP A 85 -0.42 -3.05 -0.37
C TRP A 85 -1.39 -2.31 0.54
N SER A 86 -0.85 -1.34 1.28
CA SER A 86 -1.63 -0.47 2.16
C SER A 86 -1.48 0.98 1.73
N GLU A 87 -2.61 1.68 1.67
CA GLU A 87 -2.66 3.13 1.57
C GLU A 87 -2.96 3.69 2.97
N TRP A 88 -1.95 4.23 3.63
CA TRP A 88 -2.08 4.80 4.97
C TRP A 88 -2.48 6.27 4.88
N HIS A 89 -3.61 6.62 5.48
CA HIS A 89 -4.09 7.99 5.53
C HIS A 89 -3.33 8.79 6.59
N LEU A 90 -2.58 9.79 6.13
CA LEU A 90 -1.78 10.69 6.94
C LEU A 90 -2.54 11.98 7.20
N VAL A 91 -2.62 12.42 8.45
CA VAL A 91 -3.09 13.76 8.81
C VAL A 91 -1.93 14.57 9.35
N PHE A 92 -1.67 15.69 8.70
CA PHE A 92 -0.63 16.64 9.08
C PHE A 92 -1.14 17.61 10.15
N TYR A 93 -0.21 18.15 10.94
CA TYR A 93 -0.55 19.07 12.04
C TYR A 93 -1.14 20.41 11.57
N ASP A 94 -1.00 20.75 10.29
CA ASP A 94 -1.66 21.90 9.66
C ASP A 94 -3.12 21.60 9.26
N GLY A 95 -3.60 20.37 9.51
CA GLY A 95 -4.95 19.92 9.21
C GLY A 95 -5.14 19.34 7.81
N SER A 96 -4.14 19.49 6.92
CA SER A 96 -4.15 18.82 5.62
C SER A 96 -3.92 17.32 5.77
N SER A 97 -4.26 16.56 4.74
CA SER A 97 -4.03 15.12 4.70
C SER A 97 -3.39 14.67 3.41
N GLY A 98 -2.77 13.49 3.47
CA GLY A 98 -2.13 12.81 2.35
C GLY A 98 -2.13 11.31 2.57
N TRP A 99 -1.43 10.60 1.70
CA TRP A 99 -1.41 9.14 1.69
C TRP A 99 0.02 8.62 1.63
N LEU A 100 0.33 7.62 2.45
CA LEU A 100 1.54 6.84 2.38
C LEU A 100 1.20 5.48 1.79
N SER A 101 1.58 5.27 0.54
CA SER A 101 1.51 3.96 -0.09
C SER A 101 2.67 3.10 0.41
N ALA A 102 2.38 1.87 0.84
CA ALA A 102 3.36 0.91 1.32
C ALA A 102 3.16 -0.43 0.60
N ALA A 103 4.00 -0.69 -0.39
CA ALA A 103 3.96 -1.87 -1.23
C ALA A 103 5.37 -2.50 -1.34
N MET A 104 5.54 -3.75 -0.93
CA MET A 104 6.81 -4.50 -1.11
C MET A 104 8.07 -3.75 -0.61
N LEU A 105 7.97 -3.03 0.52
CA LEU A 105 9.04 -2.20 1.10
C LEU A 105 9.41 -0.94 0.29
N GLU A 106 8.65 -0.61 -0.74
CA GLU A 106 8.66 0.70 -1.37
C GLU A 106 7.58 1.58 -0.72
N TYR A 107 7.95 2.83 -0.45
CA TYR A 107 7.11 3.81 0.21
C TYR A 107 7.02 5.06 -0.64
N SER A 108 5.80 5.57 -0.84
CA SER A 108 5.59 6.88 -1.48
C SER A 108 4.60 7.69 -0.68
N VAL A 109 4.89 8.98 -0.52
CA VAL A 109 3.94 9.94 0.04
C VAL A 109 3.34 10.73 -1.12
N SER A 110 2.02 10.78 -1.17
CA SER A 110 1.28 11.47 -2.23
C SER A 110 0.04 12.19 -1.69
N PHE A 111 -0.44 13.14 -2.48
CA PHE A 111 -1.57 13.99 -2.15
C PHE A 111 -2.58 13.98 -3.30
N LEU A 112 -3.87 14.03 -2.96
CA LEU A 112 -4.93 14.17 -3.96
C LEU A 112 -4.76 15.51 -4.67
N VAL A 113 -4.82 15.47 -6.00
CA VAL A 113 -4.77 16.65 -6.86
C VAL A 113 -6.17 16.94 -7.38
N GLU A 114 -6.72 18.10 -7.02
CA GLU A 114 -8.08 18.49 -7.43
C GLU A 114 -8.21 18.80 -8.92
N ASP A 115 -7.16 19.35 -9.54
CA ASP A 115 -7.12 19.65 -10.98
C ASP A 115 -5.79 19.18 -11.58
N ALA A 116 -5.82 17.96 -12.14
CA ALA A 116 -4.70 17.38 -12.88
C ALA A 116 -4.71 17.74 -14.37
N GLY A 117 -5.71 18.51 -14.83
CA GLY A 117 -6.01 18.68 -16.24
C GLY A 117 -6.57 17.40 -16.89
N PRO A 118 -6.53 17.29 -18.23
CA PRO A 118 -7.14 16.17 -18.93
C PRO A 118 -6.34 14.87 -18.72
N ILE A 119 -6.98 13.90 -18.09
CA ILE A 119 -6.49 12.52 -17.98
C ILE A 119 -7.11 11.67 -19.11
N PRO A 120 -6.32 10.85 -19.84
CA PRO A 120 -6.87 9.94 -20.85
C PRO A 120 -7.84 8.93 -20.24
N TYR A 121 -8.77 8.42 -21.05
CA TYR A 121 -9.65 7.32 -20.64
C TYR A 121 -8.86 6.05 -20.31
N GLU A 122 -9.37 5.24 -19.38
CA GLU A 122 -8.73 4.01 -18.87
C GLU A 122 -8.17 3.11 -19.97
N ALA A 123 -8.93 2.86 -21.04
CA ALA A 123 -8.52 2.00 -22.15
C ALA A 123 -7.23 2.47 -22.87
N GLN A 124 -6.82 3.72 -22.68
CA GLN A 124 -5.60 4.30 -23.24
C GLN A 124 -4.41 4.22 -22.27
N ILE A 125 -4.68 4.11 -20.97
CA ILE A 125 -3.65 4.10 -19.92
C ILE A 125 -3.01 2.71 -19.88
N THR A 126 -1.89 2.59 -20.58
CA THR A 126 -1.12 1.34 -20.69
C THR A 126 0.35 1.61 -20.40
N ARG A 127 1.04 0.59 -19.90
CA ARG A 127 2.48 0.67 -19.60
C ARG A 127 3.28 1.22 -20.78
N GLY A 128 4.15 2.19 -20.51
CA GLY A 128 4.96 2.92 -21.49
C GLY A 128 4.27 4.16 -22.08
N LEU A 129 2.98 4.38 -21.82
CA LEU A 129 2.32 5.65 -22.15
C LEU A 129 3.01 6.80 -21.42
N ARG A 130 3.25 7.91 -22.12
CA ARG A 130 3.80 9.12 -21.54
C ARG A 130 2.77 10.22 -21.46
N LEU A 131 2.62 10.80 -20.27
CA LEU A 131 1.72 11.91 -19.99
C LEU A 131 2.51 13.14 -19.57
N ARG A 132 2.02 14.32 -19.95
CA ARG A 132 2.55 15.58 -19.44
C ARG A 132 1.64 16.08 -18.33
N LEU A 133 2.10 15.98 -17.10
CA LEU A 133 1.36 16.36 -15.89
C LEU A 133 2.25 17.30 -15.07
N PHE A 134 1.67 18.32 -14.45
CA PHE A 134 2.38 19.21 -13.51
C PHE A 134 3.69 19.83 -14.04
N GLY A 135 3.78 20.04 -15.36
CA GLY A 135 4.97 20.56 -16.02
C GLY A 135 6.04 19.52 -16.40
N ASP A 136 5.93 18.30 -15.91
CA ASP A 136 6.87 17.19 -16.13
C ASP A 136 6.31 16.12 -17.09
N THR A 137 7.20 15.28 -17.62
CA THR A 137 6.81 14.07 -18.36
C THR A 137 6.87 12.87 -17.44
N TYR A 138 5.75 12.17 -17.34
CA TYR A 138 5.57 10.93 -16.59
C TYR A 138 5.37 9.77 -17.54
N GLU A 139 5.93 8.61 -17.22
CA GLU A 139 5.71 7.35 -17.96
C GLU A 139 4.96 6.36 -17.08
N VAL A 140 3.91 5.73 -17.61
CA VAL A 140 3.19 4.64 -16.94
C VAL A 140 4.13 3.46 -16.79
N THR A 141 4.54 3.18 -15.55
CA THR A 141 5.45 2.09 -15.22
C THR A 141 4.73 0.79 -14.92
N ASP A 142 3.55 0.89 -14.32
CA ASP A 142 2.70 -0.24 -13.96
C ASP A 142 1.22 0.08 -14.13
N THR A 143 0.43 -0.96 -14.32
CA THR A 143 -1.03 -0.89 -14.36
C THR A 143 -1.54 -2.11 -13.64
N THR A 144 -2.08 -1.92 -12.44
CA THR A 144 -2.42 -2.99 -11.50
C THR A 144 -3.94 -3.10 -11.34
N PRO A 145 -4.55 -4.17 -11.87
CA PRO A 145 -5.90 -4.58 -11.46
C PRO A 145 -5.85 -5.08 -10.01
N ALA A 146 -6.70 -4.52 -9.17
CA ALA A 146 -6.73 -4.79 -7.74
C ALA A 146 -8.15 -4.95 -7.22
N ARG A 147 -8.24 -5.65 -6.08
CA ARG A 147 -9.46 -5.82 -5.30
C ARG A 147 -9.33 -5.05 -3.99
N TYR A 148 -10.41 -4.39 -3.59
CA TYR A 148 -10.54 -3.83 -2.25
C TYR A 148 -10.64 -4.96 -1.22
N LEU A 149 -9.86 -4.85 -0.14
CA LEU A 149 -9.84 -5.84 0.94
C LEU A 149 -10.42 -5.31 2.25
N GLY A 150 -10.37 -4.00 2.49
CA GLY A 150 -10.90 -3.41 3.70
C GLY A 150 -10.32 -2.04 4.03
N THR A 151 -10.82 -1.48 5.13
CA THR A 151 -10.41 -0.19 5.66
C THR A 151 -10.24 -0.25 7.18
N GLU A 152 -9.30 0.49 7.73
CA GLU A 152 -9.11 0.68 9.17
C GLU A 152 -9.05 2.18 9.48
N GLY A 153 -9.51 2.59 10.66
CA GLY A 153 -9.41 3.99 11.09
C GLY A 153 -10.21 4.96 10.21
N GLU A 154 -9.80 6.22 10.22
CA GLU A 154 -10.53 7.37 9.69
C GLU A 154 -10.19 7.68 8.23
N LEU A 155 -11.21 7.84 7.39
CA LEU A 155 -11.09 8.24 5.99
C LEU A 155 -11.78 9.59 5.70
N PRO A 156 -11.25 10.37 4.74
CA PRO A 156 -11.83 11.63 4.25
C PRO A 156 -13.12 11.49 3.44
N TRP A 157 -13.47 10.27 3.01
CA TRP A 157 -14.66 9.97 2.22
C TRP A 157 -15.19 8.59 2.57
N GLU A 158 -16.42 8.30 2.12
CA GLU A 158 -17.00 6.97 2.21
C GLU A 158 -16.27 6.02 1.25
N TYR A 159 -15.76 4.91 1.78
CA TYR A 159 -15.02 3.91 1.00
C TYR A 159 -15.29 2.52 1.58
N HIS A 160 -16.33 1.88 1.05
CA HIS A 160 -16.76 0.54 1.44
C HIS A 160 -17.37 -0.21 0.26
N ASP A 161 -17.48 -1.53 0.38
CA ASP A 161 -18.12 -2.42 -0.60
C ASP A 161 -17.67 -2.19 -2.05
N ARG A 162 -16.38 -1.88 -2.24
CA ARG A 162 -15.78 -1.63 -3.54
C ARG A 162 -15.51 -2.95 -4.27
N GLY A 163 -15.75 -2.97 -5.58
CA GLY A 163 -15.39 -4.09 -6.45
C GLY A 163 -13.92 -4.06 -6.86
N ASP A 164 -13.62 -4.73 -7.96
CA ASP A 164 -12.30 -4.64 -8.61
C ASP A 164 -12.12 -3.26 -9.24
N MET A 165 -10.88 -2.78 -9.25
CA MET A 165 -10.48 -1.48 -9.79
C MET A 165 -9.07 -1.54 -10.39
N THR A 166 -8.68 -0.52 -11.15
CA THR A 166 -7.37 -0.45 -11.78
C THR A 166 -6.61 0.77 -11.27
N PHE A 167 -5.36 0.57 -10.86
CA PHE A 167 -4.41 1.65 -10.59
C PHE A 167 -3.40 1.75 -11.71
N ALA A 168 -2.98 2.96 -12.07
CA ALA A 168 -1.84 3.16 -12.96
C ALA A 168 -0.79 4.03 -12.25
N ASP A 169 0.42 3.49 -12.12
CA ASP A 169 1.54 4.18 -11.48
C ASP A 169 2.49 4.73 -12.52
N LEU A 170 2.71 6.05 -12.44
CA LEU A 170 3.57 6.79 -13.33
C LEU A 170 4.78 7.35 -12.59
N LYS A 171 5.93 7.31 -13.25
CA LYS A 171 7.17 7.87 -12.73
C LYS A 171 7.72 8.92 -13.69
N SER A 172 8.25 10.01 -13.14
CA SER A 172 9.07 10.96 -13.88
C SER A 172 10.54 10.59 -13.79
N ALA A 173 11.37 11.14 -14.68
CA ALA A 173 12.83 10.98 -14.60
C ALA A 173 13.44 11.61 -13.33
N GLY A 174 12.72 12.54 -12.68
CA GLY A 174 13.17 13.23 -11.47
C GLY A 174 12.75 12.56 -10.16
N GLY A 175 12.22 11.33 -10.20
CA GLY A 175 11.81 10.60 -8.98
C GLY A 175 10.40 10.90 -8.47
N ARG A 176 9.69 11.87 -9.08
CA ARG A 176 8.28 12.15 -8.77
C ARG A 176 7.39 11.04 -9.27
N VAL A 177 6.33 10.75 -8.53
CA VAL A 177 5.33 9.74 -8.86
C VAL A 177 3.94 10.35 -9.02
N VAL A 178 3.13 9.70 -9.84
CA VAL A 178 1.69 9.94 -9.94
C VAL A 178 0.98 8.59 -9.96
N THR A 179 -0.04 8.44 -9.13
CA THR A 179 -0.96 7.30 -9.19
C THR A 179 -2.30 7.78 -9.70
N LEU A 180 -2.79 7.14 -10.77
CA LEU A 180 -4.16 7.29 -11.24
C LEU A 180 -4.99 6.17 -10.63
N ASP A 181 -5.88 6.53 -9.72
CA ASP A 181 -6.89 5.62 -9.18
C ASP A 181 -8.11 5.71 -10.10
N GLN A 182 -8.30 4.65 -10.90
CA GLN A 182 -9.36 4.58 -11.91
C GLN A 182 -10.63 3.95 -11.34
N SER A 183 -10.78 3.92 -10.02
CA SER A 183 -12.00 3.48 -9.36
C SER A 183 -13.14 4.50 -9.45
N GLU A 184 -12.85 5.71 -9.94
CA GLU A 184 -13.78 6.81 -10.20
C GLU A 184 -13.65 7.31 -11.67
N ASP A 185 -14.68 8.00 -12.17
CA ASP A 185 -14.67 8.64 -13.50
C ASP A 185 -15.01 10.15 -13.39
N PRO A 186 -14.06 11.06 -13.67
CA PRO A 186 -12.68 10.80 -14.09
C PRO A 186 -11.81 10.19 -12.97
N PRO A 187 -10.68 9.54 -13.30
CA PRO A 187 -9.77 8.96 -12.30
C PRO A 187 -9.30 9.98 -11.27
N LEU A 188 -9.20 9.56 -10.00
CA LEU A 188 -8.54 10.36 -8.98
C LEU A 188 -7.04 10.37 -9.24
N VAL A 189 -6.41 11.54 -9.04
CA VAL A 189 -4.98 11.72 -9.31
C VAL A 189 -4.27 12.02 -8.00
N PHE A 190 -3.33 11.16 -7.63
CA PHE A 190 -2.45 11.35 -6.49
C PHE A 190 -1.05 11.65 -6.99
N ALA A 191 -0.46 12.75 -6.54
CA ALA A 191 0.89 13.16 -6.95
C ALA A 191 1.81 13.27 -5.73
N GLY A 192 3.06 12.84 -5.89
CA GLY A 192 4.00 12.79 -4.79
C GLY A 192 5.39 12.32 -5.20
N GLU A 193 6.07 11.65 -4.29
CA GLU A 193 7.42 11.09 -4.49
C GLU A 193 7.64 9.82 -3.67
N TYR A 194 8.63 9.01 -4.10
CA TYR A 194 9.15 7.94 -3.26
C TYR A 194 9.92 8.53 -2.08
N VAL A 195 9.80 7.87 -0.94
CA VAL A 195 10.48 8.26 0.30
C VAL A 195 11.16 7.05 0.91
N ASP A 196 12.29 7.27 1.57
CA ASP A 196 12.92 6.23 2.37
C ASP A 196 12.19 6.08 3.72
N PHE A 197 12.04 4.83 4.17
CA PHE A 197 11.36 4.55 5.44
C PHE A 197 12.00 5.27 6.63
N ASP A 198 13.33 5.32 6.67
CA ASP A 198 14.10 5.98 7.73
C ASP A 198 13.92 7.51 7.71
N GLU A 199 13.72 8.11 6.53
CA GLU A 199 13.52 9.55 6.39
C GLU A 199 12.20 10.00 7.02
N LEU A 200 11.19 9.12 7.03
CA LEU A 200 9.90 9.38 7.66
C LEU A 200 9.98 9.50 9.19
N SER A 201 11.10 9.09 9.81
CA SER A 201 11.32 9.18 11.26
C SER A 201 10.13 8.65 12.07
N LEU A 202 9.65 7.46 11.70
CA LEU A 202 8.41 6.91 12.22
C LEU A 202 8.53 6.50 13.70
N GLU A 203 7.53 6.88 14.48
CA GLU A 203 7.38 6.57 15.90
C GLU A 203 6.03 5.86 16.14
N ASN A 204 5.89 5.19 17.29
CA ASN A 204 4.69 4.41 17.62
C ASN A 204 4.36 3.35 16.54
N LEU A 205 5.41 2.71 16.02
CA LEU A 205 5.30 1.49 15.22
C LEU A 205 4.81 0.35 16.12
N ARG A 206 4.20 -0.69 15.52
CA ARG A 206 3.74 -1.87 16.27
C ARG A 206 4.90 -2.45 17.08
N GLU A 207 4.73 -2.85 18.35
CA GLU A 207 5.87 -3.24 19.22
C GLU A 207 6.70 -4.42 18.67
N ASP A 208 6.06 -5.31 17.90
CA ASP A 208 6.77 -6.39 17.18
C ASP A 208 7.68 -5.84 16.06
N ALA A 209 7.47 -4.61 15.57
CA ALA A 209 8.24 -3.94 14.52
C ALA A 209 9.74 -3.81 14.84
N GLY A 210 10.10 -3.65 16.12
CA GLY A 210 11.48 -3.43 16.55
C GLY A 210 12.40 -4.64 16.37
N GLU A 211 11.85 -5.86 16.47
CA GLU A 211 12.54 -7.09 16.06
C GLU A 211 12.25 -7.43 14.58
N VAL A 212 11.08 -7.01 14.07
CA VAL A 212 10.59 -7.30 12.71
C VAL A 212 11.30 -6.52 11.61
N LEU A 213 11.95 -5.37 11.86
CA LEU A 213 12.85 -4.76 10.87
C LEU A 213 14.02 -5.71 10.49
N HIS A 214 14.33 -6.70 11.34
CA HIS A 214 15.31 -7.75 11.08
C HIS A 214 14.72 -9.18 10.97
N HIS A 215 13.51 -9.42 11.49
CA HIS A 215 12.84 -10.73 11.52
C HIS A 215 11.36 -10.62 11.07
N GLU A 216 11.14 -10.13 9.85
CA GLU A 216 9.82 -9.88 9.27
C GLU A 216 9.15 -11.16 8.75
N GLN A 217 8.24 -11.78 9.53
CA GLN A 217 7.55 -13.07 9.26
C GLN A 217 8.19 -13.87 8.11
N VAL A 218 9.45 -14.23 8.31
CA VAL A 218 10.21 -14.93 7.30
C VAL A 218 9.68 -16.35 7.33
N ARG A 219 8.78 -16.66 6.40
CA ARG A 219 8.33 -18.03 6.26
C ARG A 219 9.37 -18.76 5.43
N THR A 220 10.10 -19.63 6.09
CA THR A 220 11.02 -20.51 5.39
C THR A 220 10.24 -21.61 4.66
N LEU A 221 10.44 -21.67 3.35
CA LEU A 221 9.95 -22.73 2.49
C LEU A 221 11.13 -23.62 2.06
N ASN A 222 10.89 -24.91 1.91
CA ASN A 222 11.86 -25.78 1.25
C ASN A 222 11.55 -25.80 -0.24
N CYS A 223 12.53 -25.45 -1.08
CA CYS A 223 12.38 -25.52 -2.53
C CYS A 223 12.13 -26.98 -2.95
N PRO A 224 10.96 -27.33 -3.54
CA PRO A 224 10.65 -28.71 -3.92
C PRO A 224 11.59 -29.29 -4.99
N ARG A 225 12.31 -28.42 -5.71
CA ARG A 225 13.22 -28.84 -6.77
C ARG A 225 14.63 -29.16 -6.28
N CYS A 226 15.21 -28.33 -5.41
CA CYS A 226 16.62 -28.48 -5.01
C CYS A 226 16.83 -28.65 -3.50
N GLY A 227 15.76 -28.59 -2.71
CA GLY A 227 15.80 -28.74 -1.25
C GLY A 227 16.36 -27.53 -0.50
N SER A 228 16.74 -26.44 -1.19
CA SER A 228 17.24 -25.24 -0.51
C SER A 228 16.16 -24.61 0.37
N SER A 229 16.57 -24.10 1.52
CA SER A 229 15.77 -23.17 2.31
C SER A 229 15.58 -21.86 1.53
N VAL A 230 14.34 -21.39 1.41
CA VAL A 230 13.95 -20.15 0.73
C VAL A 230 13.17 -19.29 1.71
N GLU A 231 13.68 -18.10 1.96
CA GLU A 231 13.04 -17.12 2.83
C GLU A 231 11.95 -16.37 2.07
N VAL A 232 10.69 -16.47 2.53
CA VAL A 232 9.59 -15.63 2.05
C VAL A 232 9.41 -14.48 3.03
N ARG A 233 9.72 -13.27 2.56
CA ARG A 233 9.41 -12.03 3.27
C ARG A 233 7.96 -11.64 3.05
N GLN A 234 7.34 -10.94 4.01
CA GLN A 234 5.91 -10.59 3.98
C GLN A 234 5.01 -11.81 3.71
N ALA A 235 5.20 -12.89 4.48
CA ALA A 235 4.39 -14.08 4.36
C ALA A 235 2.90 -13.73 4.56
N GLY A 236 2.07 -14.01 3.55
CA GLY A 236 0.66 -13.59 3.49
C GLY A 236 0.36 -12.52 2.44
N MET A 237 1.37 -11.75 2.01
CA MET A 237 1.26 -10.81 0.89
C MET A 237 2.12 -11.24 -0.30
N SER A 238 3.24 -11.93 -0.10
CA SER A 238 4.06 -12.41 -1.21
C SER A 238 3.43 -13.62 -1.90
N VAL A 239 3.19 -13.54 -3.22
CA VAL A 239 2.61 -14.65 -4.01
C VAL A 239 3.69 -15.51 -4.67
N ASN A 240 4.81 -14.92 -5.09
CA ASN A 240 5.89 -15.64 -5.77
C ASN A 240 7.25 -15.35 -5.11
N VAL A 241 8.11 -16.37 -5.04
CA VAL A 241 9.50 -16.22 -4.56
C VAL A 241 10.46 -16.97 -5.47
N VAL A 242 11.64 -16.41 -5.74
CA VAL A 242 12.68 -17.06 -6.55
C VAL A 242 13.68 -17.75 -5.63
N CYS A 243 13.89 -19.05 -5.84
CA CYS A 243 14.92 -19.82 -5.15
C CYS A 243 16.32 -19.35 -5.62
N ALA A 244 17.11 -18.74 -4.74
CA ALA A 244 18.46 -18.27 -5.08
C ALA A 244 19.43 -19.40 -5.51
N SER A 245 19.20 -20.63 -5.04
CA SER A 245 20.08 -21.79 -5.34
C SER A 245 19.86 -22.37 -6.73
N CYS A 246 18.61 -22.53 -7.16
CA CYS A 246 18.29 -23.20 -8.44
C CYS A 246 17.48 -22.33 -9.42
N ALA A 247 17.26 -21.06 -9.08
CA ALA A 247 16.50 -20.06 -9.84
C ALA A 247 15.02 -20.39 -10.09
N SER A 248 14.48 -21.47 -9.52
CA SER A 248 13.07 -21.82 -9.72
C SER A 248 12.15 -20.78 -9.07
N VAL A 249 11.09 -20.40 -9.77
CA VAL A 249 10.01 -19.57 -9.24
C VAL A 249 9.06 -20.49 -8.48
N LEU A 250 8.82 -20.14 -7.21
CA LEU A 250 7.97 -20.89 -6.29
C LEU A 250 6.74 -20.07 -5.93
N ASP A 251 5.60 -20.74 -5.80
CA ASP A 251 4.37 -20.19 -5.22
C ASP A 251 4.53 -20.07 -3.70
N ALA A 252 4.51 -18.83 -3.21
CA ALA A 252 4.62 -18.46 -1.81
C ALA A 252 3.25 -18.40 -1.09
N THR A 253 2.14 -18.66 -1.77
CA THR A 253 0.82 -18.83 -1.10
C THR A 253 0.60 -20.26 -0.61
N SER A 254 1.20 -21.24 -1.30
CA SER A 254 1.09 -22.67 -0.98
C SER A 254 1.95 -23.07 0.25
N PRO A 255 1.41 -23.78 1.27
CA PRO A 255 2.17 -24.21 2.46
C PRO A 255 3.39 -25.08 2.17
N GLY A 256 3.35 -25.86 1.09
CA GLY A 256 4.43 -26.74 0.66
C GLY A 256 5.42 -26.16 -0.35
N ALA A 257 5.22 -24.90 -0.79
CA ALA A 257 5.82 -24.31 -1.97
C ALA A 257 5.56 -25.14 -3.25
N LYS A 258 4.95 -24.54 -4.29
CA LYS A 258 4.80 -25.22 -5.58
C LYS A 258 5.78 -24.62 -6.58
N VAL A 259 6.48 -25.46 -7.35
CA VAL A 259 7.30 -24.94 -8.46
C VAL A 259 6.37 -24.44 -9.56
N LEU A 260 6.39 -23.13 -9.80
CA LEU A 260 5.65 -22.48 -10.89
C LEU A 260 6.45 -22.51 -12.19
N GLN A 261 7.76 -22.27 -12.07
CA GLN A 261 8.68 -22.29 -13.19
C GLN A 261 10.05 -22.77 -12.74
N SER A 262 10.69 -23.60 -13.56
CA SER A 262 12.05 -24.08 -13.34
C SER A 262 12.95 -23.64 -14.49
N PHE A 263 14.21 -23.37 -14.17
CA PHE A 263 15.23 -23.05 -15.15
C PHE A 263 16.31 -24.14 -15.11
N GLU A 264 16.62 -24.73 -16.26
CA GLU A 264 17.54 -25.87 -16.31
C GLU A 264 19.02 -25.48 -16.22
N LYS A 265 19.38 -24.21 -16.42
CA LYS A 265 20.75 -23.71 -16.27
C LYS A 265 20.73 -22.24 -15.83
N ARG A 266 21.66 -21.85 -14.94
CA ARG A 266 22.14 -20.46 -14.94
C ARG A 266 22.61 -20.20 -16.36
N ALA A 267 21.91 -19.34 -17.10
CA ALA A 267 22.47 -18.83 -18.35
C ALA A 267 23.81 -18.21 -17.98
N HIS A 268 24.90 -18.76 -18.53
CA HIS A 268 26.20 -18.11 -18.44
C HIS A 268 26.08 -16.89 -19.34
N LEU A 269 25.58 -15.79 -18.79
CA LEU A 269 25.53 -14.51 -19.47
C LEU A 269 26.94 -13.95 -19.37
N GLU A 270 27.69 -13.98 -20.47
CA GLU A 270 28.86 -13.12 -20.62
C GLU A 270 28.34 -11.68 -20.78
N PRO A 271 28.58 -10.80 -19.79
CA PRO A 271 28.13 -9.42 -19.89
C PRO A 271 28.90 -8.72 -21.01
N LEU A 272 28.22 -7.92 -21.84
CA LEU A 272 28.86 -7.11 -22.89
C LEU A 272 29.93 -6.16 -22.33
N ILE A 273 29.80 -5.77 -21.07
CA ILE A 273 30.76 -4.97 -20.31
C ILE A 273 31.29 -5.85 -19.17
N PRO A 274 32.56 -6.26 -19.20
CA PRO A 274 33.14 -7.09 -18.14
C PRO A 274 32.95 -6.47 -16.75
N LEU A 275 32.68 -7.30 -15.75
CA LEU A 275 32.65 -6.86 -14.36
C LEU A 275 34.00 -6.21 -14.01
N GLY A 276 33.95 -4.96 -13.52
CA GLY A 276 35.15 -4.18 -13.20
C GLY A 276 35.72 -3.37 -14.36
N ALA A 277 35.09 -3.36 -15.54
CA ALA A 277 35.40 -2.38 -16.57
C ALA A 277 35.12 -0.97 -16.03
N LYS A 278 36.13 -0.10 -16.08
CA LYS A 278 35.98 1.33 -15.79
C LYS A 278 35.79 2.06 -17.11
N GLY A 279 34.79 2.94 -17.15
CA GLY A 279 34.59 3.89 -18.25
C GLY A 279 35.64 4.99 -18.26
#